data_AF-A0A7Y2Z0U8-F1
#
_entry.id   AF-A0A7Y2Z0U8-F1
#
_cell.length_a   1.000
_cell.length_b   1.000
_cell.length_c   1.000
_cell.angle_alpha   90.00
_cell.angle_beta   90.00
_cell.angle_gamma   90.00
#
_symmetry.space_group_name_H-M   'P 1'
#
loop_
_entity.id
_entity.type
_entity.pdbx_description
1 polymer ?
#
loop_
_entity_poly.entity_id
_entity_poly.type
_entity_poly.pdbx_seq_one_letter_code
_entity_poly.pdbx_strand_id
1 'polypeptide(L)'
;MATVKTNLILRITGYAVILTAFLLTAACGPSKSTLVELPESVGAEEAAVIDDFDGDGMELPMDGTSLAAFEASMARVKRHTDESSYKTLENAIEYLLVYDLSARRDKTRLAANLNGLNGYEIIDKVGWRKPAPGKGQAEKGAADAKIIDS
;
A
#
# COMPACT_ATOMS: atom_id res chain seq x y z
N MET A 1 43.68 -0.09 34.95
CA MET A 1 42.74 0.84 34.31
C MET A 1 42.25 0.22 33.01
N ALA A 2 41.04 -0.34 33.02
CA ALA A 2 40.31 -0.70 31.81
C ALA A 2 39.60 0.56 31.28
N THR A 3 39.52 0.74 29.96
CA THR A 3 38.27 1.03 29.23
C THR A 3 38.60 1.22 27.74
N VAL A 4 37.94 0.39 26.95
CA VAL A 4 37.91 0.24 25.49
C VAL A 4 37.68 1.56 24.76
N LYS A 5 38.57 1.93 23.83
CA LYS A 5 38.34 3.00 22.86
C LYS A 5 37.84 2.40 21.53
N THR A 6 36.55 2.63 21.26
CA THR A 6 35.95 2.86 19.92
C THR A 6 36.22 1.82 18.83
N ASN A 7 35.42 0.75 18.81
CA ASN A 7 35.09 0.00 17.59
C ASN A 7 33.94 0.71 16.86
N LEU A 8 34.26 1.60 15.92
CA LEU A 8 33.29 2.13 14.96
C LEU A 8 33.95 2.33 13.60
N ILE A 9 34.44 1.24 13.01
CA ILE A 9 34.88 1.20 11.62
C ILE A 9 34.49 -0.17 11.07
N LEU A 10 33.95 -0.18 9.85
CA LEU A 10 33.85 -1.35 8.95
C LEU A 10 32.62 -2.27 9.06
N ARG A 11 31.45 -1.81 8.57
CA ARG A 11 30.38 -2.69 8.06
C ARG A 11 29.71 -2.15 6.78
N ILE A 12 30.50 -1.60 5.86
CA ILE A 12 30.01 -1.20 4.52
C ILE A 12 31.11 -1.54 3.50
N THR A 13 31.23 -2.81 3.13
CA THR A 13 31.90 -3.23 1.88
C THR A 13 31.74 -4.73 1.72
N GLY A 14 30.88 -5.16 0.81
CA GLY A 14 30.79 -6.58 0.50
C GLY A 14 29.60 -7.00 -0.32
N TYR A 15 29.27 -6.27 -1.39
CA TYR A 15 28.60 -6.80 -2.59
C TYR A 15 28.83 -5.82 -3.75
N ALA A 16 30.10 -5.61 -4.09
CA ALA A 16 30.51 -5.14 -5.40
C ALA A 16 31.29 -6.29 -6.03
N VAL A 17 31.12 -6.49 -7.33
CA VAL A 17 31.60 -7.61 -8.17
C VAL A 17 30.59 -8.77 -8.27
N ILE A 18 29.72 -8.71 -9.29
CA ILE A 18 29.60 -9.70 -10.38
C ILE A 18 28.89 -8.97 -11.53
N LEU A 19 29.69 -8.29 -12.34
CA LEU A 19 29.31 -7.80 -13.66
C LEU A 19 30.37 -8.32 -14.62
N THR A 20 30.16 -9.53 -15.14
CA THR A 20 31.02 -10.13 -16.17
C THR A 20 30.19 -10.89 -17.19
N ALA A 21 29.94 -10.20 -18.29
CA ALA A 21 30.00 -10.65 -19.68
C ALA A 21 29.59 -12.10 -20.01
N PHE A 22 28.48 -12.24 -20.73
CA PHE A 22 28.32 -13.30 -21.72
C PHE A 22 28.13 -12.66 -23.10
N LEU A 23 29.18 -12.77 -23.91
CA LEU A 23 29.30 -12.29 -25.29
C LEU A 23 28.87 -13.38 -26.27
N LEU A 24 28.10 -12.93 -27.26
CA LEU A 24 27.72 -13.50 -28.57
C LEU A 24 28.31 -14.86 -29.01
N THR A 25 27.41 -15.72 -29.51
CA THR A 25 27.68 -16.59 -30.67
C THR A 25 26.58 -16.46 -31.71
N ALA A 26 26.98 -16.04 -32.91
CA ALA A 26 26.17 -16.02 -34.12
C ALA A 26 26.29 -17.38 -34.84
N ALA A 27 25.15 -17.97 -35.21
CA ALA A 27 25.08 -19.03 -36.22
C ALA A 27 23.83 -18.83 -37.07
N CYS A 28 24.03 -18.42 -38.32
CA CYS A 28 23.02 -18.30 -39.36
C CYS A 28 22.98 -19.58 -40.20
N GLY A 29 21.79 -20.15 -40.41
CA GLY A 29 21.56 -21.27 -41.32
C GLY A 29 20.06 -21.37 -41.65
N PRO A 30 19.65 -21.43 -42.93
CA PRO A 30 18.26 -21.22 -43.33
C PRO A 30 17.46 -22.52 -43.34
N SER A 31 16.20 -22.47 -42.89
CA SER A 31 15.19 -23.44 -43.31
C SER A 31 13.83 -22.75 -43.41
N LYS A 32 13.28 -22.86 -44.61
CA LYS A 32 12.01 -22.29 -45.06
C LYS A 32 10.84 -23.07 -44.48
N SER A 33 9.72 -22.35 -44.31
CA SER A 33 8.34 -22.83 -44.28
C SER A 33 7.85 -23.39 -42.94
N THR A 34 7.01 -22.62 -42.25
CA THR A 34 5.55 -22.69 -42.46
C THR A 34 4.89 -21.65 -41.55
N LEU A 35 4.06 -20.80 -42.15
CA LEU A 35 3.10 -19.91 -41.50
C LEU A 35 2.21 -20.72 -40.56
N VAL A 36 2.38 -20.54 -39.26
CA VAL A 36 1.32 -20.72 -38.27
C VAL A 36 1.45 -19.55 -37.31
N GLU A 37 0.63 -18.53 -37.53
CA GLU A 37 0.44 -17.41 -36.63
C GLU A 37 -0.28 -17.95 -35.37
N LEU A 38 0.50 -18.39 -34.39
CA LEU A 38 0.02 -18.49 -33.01
C LEU A 38 0.07 -17.06 -32.47
N PRO A 39 -1.05 -16.46 -32.04
CA PRO A 39 -0.97 -15.19 -31.35
C PRO A 39 -0.12 -15.41 -30.10
N GLU A 40 0.96 -14.64 -30.03
CA GLU A 40 1.74 -14.38 -28.84
C GLU A 40 0.76 -14.16 -27.69
N SER A 41 0.79 -15.05 -26.69
CA SER A 41 0.07 -14.80 -25.43
C SER A 41 0.73 -13.58 -24.80
N VAL A 42 0.09 -12.47 -25.10
CA VAL A 42 0.30 -11.11 -24.66
C VAL A 42 0.69 -11.09 -23.18
N GLY A 43 1.65 -10.22 -22.87
CA GLY A 43 2.27 -10.08 -21.56
C GLY A 43 1.28 -10.04 -20.41
N ALA A 44 1.78 -10.47 -19.25
CA ALA A 44 1.13 -10.39 -17.97
C ALA A 44 0.37 -9.06 -17.83
N GLU A 45 -0.94 -9.25 -17.86
CA GLU A 45 -2.03 -8.31 -17.79
C GLU A 45 -1.67 -7.05 -17.00
N GLU A 46 -1.40 -5.99 -17.74
CA GLU A 46 -1.67 -4.63 -17.29
C GLU A 46 -3.16 -4.62 -16.98
N ALA A 47 -3.48 -4.83 -15.69
CA ALA A 47 -4.83 -4.78 -15.16
C ALA A 47 -5.51 -3.56 -15.76
N ALA A 48 -6.57 -3.80 -16.54
CA ALA A 48 -7.33 -2.74 -17.17
C ALA A 48 -7.83 -1.80 -16.07
N VAL A 49 -7.09 -0.72 -15.84
CA VAL A 49 -7.52 0.37 -14.96
C VAL A 49 -8.58 1.12 -15.76
N ILE A 50 -9.82 0.64 -15.69
CA ILE A 50 -10.97 1.47 -15.98
C ILE A 50 -11.08 2.42 -14.77
N ASP A 51 -10.28 3.49 -14.79
CA ASP A 51 -10.34 4.58 -13.80
C ASP A 51 -11.45 5.56 -14.20
N ASP A 52 -12.67 5.08 -14.36
CA ASP A 52 -13.84 5.92 -14.66
C ASP A 52 -14.44 6.53 -13.37
N PHE A 53 -13.71 6.48 -12.26
CA PHE A 53 -14.15 7.08 -11.00
C PHE A 53 -13.68 8.54 -10.93
N ASP A 54 -14.63 9.47 -11.11
CA ASP A 54 -14.39 10.92 -11.10
C ASP A 54 -14.06 11.50 -9.71
N GLY A 55 -14.16 10.72 -8.63
CA GLY A 55 -13.88 11.18 -7.27
C GLY A 55 -12.40 11.03 -6.88
N ASP A 56 -11.91 11.92 -6.02
CA ASP A 56 -10.54 11.91 -5.53
C ASP A 56 -10.45 11.78 -4.00
N GLY A 57 -9.22 11.69 -3.51
CA GLY A 57 -8.94 11.67 -2.07
C GLY A 57 -9.74 10.60 -1.32
N MET A 58 -10.52 11.03 -0.33
CA MET A 58 -11.32 10.17 0.55
C MET A 58 -12.54 9.55 -0.12
N GLU A 59 -12.99 10.07 -1.26
CA GLU A 59 -14.12 9.52 -2.02
C GLU A 59 -13.69 8.36 -2.91
N LEU A 60 -12.39 8.23 -3.21
CA LEU A 60 -11.83 7.14 -3.98
C LEU A 60 -12.18 5.78 -3.33
N PRO A 61 -12.78 4.84 -4.09
CA PRO A 61 -13.02 3.50 -3.58
C PRO A 61 -11.71 2.74 -3.40
N MET A 62 -11.60 1.98 -2.31
CA MET A 62 -10.43 1.15 -2.04
C MET A 62 -10.45 -0.10 -2.90
N ASP A 63 -9.31 -0.41 -3.52
CA ASP A 63 -9.15 -1.63 -4.30
C ASP A 63 -8.63 -2.75 -3.41
N GLY A 64 -9.54 -3.53 -2.85
CA GLY A 64 -9.24 -4.68 -2.01
C GLY A 64 -9.04 -5.99 -2.76
N THR A 65 -8.95 -5.98 -4.11
CA THR A 65 -8.76 -7.21 -4.91
C THR A 65 -7.45 -7.91 -4.60
N SER A 66 -6.44 -7.15 -4.18
CA SER A 66 -5.18 -7.65 -3.64
C SER A 66 -4.60 -6.66 -2.62
N LEU A 67 -3.67 -7.13 -1.78
CA LEU A 67 -2.99 -6.24 -0.84
C LEU A 67 -2.21 -5.12 -1.56
N ALA A 68 -1.56 -5.44 -2.69
CA ALA A 68 -0.81 -4.47 -3.47
C ALA A 68 -1.74 -3.41 -4.10
N ALA A 69 -2.90 -3.81 -4.59
CA ALA A 69 -3.89 -2.89 -5.13
C ALA A 69 -4.45 -1.97 -4.03
N PHE A 70 -4.66 -2.51 -2.83
CA PHE A 70 -5.16 -1.74 -1.69
C PHE A 70 -4.14 -0.70 -1.21
N GLU A 71 -2.87 -1.07 -1.17
CA GLU A 71 -1.79 -0.14 -0.86
C GLU A 71 -1.64 0.94 -1.94
N ALA A 72 -1.84 0.59 -3.22
CA ALA A 72 -1.86 1.54 -4.32
C ALA A 72 -3.04 2.51 -4.21
N SER A 73 -4.26 2.04 -3.88
CA SER A 73 -5.41 2.92 -3.66
C SER A 73 -5.19 3.83 -2.44
N MET A 74 -4.65 3.33 -1.33
CA MET A 74 -4.27 4.15 -0.17
C MET A 74 -3.25 5.23 -0.53
N ALA A 75 -2.26 4.92 -1.37
CA ALA A 75 -1.28 5.90 -1.85
C ALA A 75 -1.92 6.97 -2.74
N ARG A 76 -2.95 6.62 -3.54
CA ARG A 76 -3.75 7.60 -4.29
C ARG A 76 -4.52 8.51 -3.34
N VAL A 77 -5.25 7.97 -2.36
CA VAL A 77 -5.97 8.77 -1.34
C VAL A 77 -5.03 9.77 -0.69
N LYS A 78 -3.84 9.32 -0.25
CA LYS A 78 -2.84 10.16 0.42
C LYS A 78 -2.41 11.37 -0.40
N ARG A 79 -2.30 11.24 -1.73
CA ARG A 79 -1.88 12.34 -2.61
C ARG A 79 -2.94 13.42 -2.76
N HIS A 80 -4.21 13.07 -2.59
CA HIS A 80 -5.36 13.93 -2.87
C HIS A 80 -6.17 14.26 -1.61
N THR A 81 -5.67 13.94 -0.42
CA THR A 81 -6.34 14.16 0.87
C THR A 81 -5.42 14.96 1.78
N ASP A 82 -5.99 15.76 2.68
CA ASP A 82 -5.22 16.41 3.74
C ASP A 82 -4.64 15.39 4.74
N GLU A 83 -3.55 15.77 5.40
CA GLU A 83 -2.84 14.86 6.32
C GLU A 83 -3.73 14.37 7.47
N SER A 84 -4.64 15.21 7.99
CA SER A 84 -5.45 14.88 9.15
C SER A 84 -6.54 13.86 8.83
N SER A 85 -7.21 14.01 7.68
CA SER A 85 -8.21 13.07 7.20
C SER A 85 -7.56 11.75 6.81
N TYR A 86 -6.40 11.78 6.15
CA TYR A 86 -5.65 10.58 5.82
C TYR A 86 -5.18 9.83 7.08
N LYS A 87 -4.70 10.55 8.10
CA LYS A 87 -4.35 9.92 9.39
C LYS A 87 -5.54 9.27 10.08
N THR A 88 -6.71 9.89 9.98
CA THR A 88 -7.96 9.35 10.52
C THR A 88 -8.32 8.03 9.84
N LEU A 89 -8.15 7.95 8.52
CA LEU A 89 -8.32 6.72 7.75
C LEU A 89 -7.29 5.64 8.13
N GLU A 90 -6.01 5.98 8.26
CA GLU A 90 -4.98 5.02 8.70
C GLU A 90 -5.33 4.42 10.07
N ASN A 91 -5.69 5.27 11.04
CA ASN A 91 -6.08 4.84 12.37
C ASN A 91 -7.32 3.93 12.34
N ALA A 92 -8.28 4.21 11.44
CA ALA A 92 -9.46 3.38 11.26
C ALA A 92 -9.10 1.99 10.73
N ILE A 93 -8.24 1.90 9.72
CA ILE A 93 -7.76 0.64 9.16
C ILE A 93 -6.97 -0.15 10.20
N GLU A 94 -6.09 0.50 10.97
CA GLU A 94 -5.35 -0.15 12.06
C GLU A 94 -6.28 -0.69 13.15
N TYR A 95 -7.32 0.07 13.51
CA TYR A 95 -8.33 -0.40 14.46
C TYR A 95 -9.05 -1.63 13.91
N LEU A 96 -9.54 -1.58 12.68
CA LEU A 96 -10.25 -2.70 12.05
C LEU A 96 -9.34 -3.93 11.92
N LEU A 97 -8.05 -3.76 11.64
CA LEU A 97 -7.11 -4.89 11.62
C LEU A 97 -7.05 -5.64 12.96
N VAL A 98 -7.18 -4.92 14.08
CA VAL A 98 -7.10 -5.50 15.42
C VAL A 98 -8.45 -6.03 15.90
N TYR A 99 -9.53 -5.28 15.64
CA TYR A 99 -10.84 -5.51 16.27
C TYR A 99 -11.90 -6.09 15.34
N ASP A 100 -11.73 -6.03 14.02
CA ASP A 100 -12.60 -6.75 13.08
C ASP A 100 -12.22 -8.24 13.07
N LEU A 101 -13.03 -9.04 13.78
CA LEU A 101 -12.82 -10.48 13.91
C LEU A 101 -12.88 -11.21 12.56
N SER A 102 -13.54 -10.63 11.54
CA SER A 102 -13.59 -11.20 10.20
C SER A 102 -12.24 -11.12 9.47
N ALA A 103 -11.43 -10.11 9.78
CA ALA A 103 -10.08 -9.93 9.24
C ALA A 103 -9.06 -10.85 9.91
N ARG A 104 -9.29 -11.29 11.16
CA ARG A 104 -8.38 -12.17 11.92
C ARG A 104 -6.92 -11.66 11.96
N ARG A 105 -6.75 -10.33 12.04
CA ARG A 105 -5.42 -9.65 12.00
C ARG A 105 -4.63 -9.88 10.71
N ASP A 106 -5.27 -10.34 9.65
CA ASP A 106 -4.68 -10.52 8.34
C ASP A 106 -5.02 -9.32 7.45
N LYS A 107 -3.99 -8.60 7.00
CA LYS A 107 -4.14 -7.40 6.16
C LYS A 107 -4.78 -7.71 4.81
N THR A 108 -4.48 -8.86 4.22
CA THR A 108 -5.06 -9.27 2.92
C THR A 108 -6.55 -9.50 3.06
N ARG A 109 -6.98 -10.14 4.16
CA ARG A 109 -8.40 -10.33 4.46
C ARG A 109 -9.11 -9.02 4.75
N LEU A 110 -8.46 -8.13 5.51
CA LEU A 110 -9.00 -6.81 5.76
C LEU A 110 -9.18 -6.03 4.46
N ALA A 111 -8.16 -6.00 3.59
CA ALA A 111 -8.25 -5.34 2.28
C ALA A 111 -9.45 -5.86 1.49
N ALA A 112 -9.64 -7.17 1.41
CA ALA A 112 -10.80 -7.78 0.74
C ALA A 112 -12.14 -7.37 1.39
N ASN A 113 -12.20 -7.27 2.73
CA ASN A 113 -13.40 -6.84 3.46
C ASN A 113 -13.74 -5.34 3.30
N LEU A 114 -12.75 -4.54 2.88
CA LEU A 114 -12.90 -3.10 2.63
C LEU A 114 -12.98 -2.78 1.14
N ASN A 115 -12.95 -3.79 0.27
CA ASN A 115 -13.01 -3.62 -1.17
C ASN A 115 -14.26 -2.84 -1.61
N GLY A 116 -14.06 -1.80 -2.41
CA GLY A 116 -15.11 -0.95 -2.94
C GLY A 116 -15.62 0.12 -1.97
N LEU A 117 -15.19 0.13 -0.70
CA LEU A 117 -15.53 1.19 0.23
C LEU A 117 -14.61 2.39 0.05
N ASN A 118 -15.15 3.59 0.19
CA ASN A 118 -14.35 4.81 0.25
C ASN A 118 -13.82 5.08 1.68
N GLY A 119 -12.93 6.06 1.81
CA GLY A 119 -12.29 6.38 3.09
C GLY A 119 -13.28 6.78 4.19
N TYR A 120 -14.36 7.50 3.84
CA TYR A 120 -15.38 7.90 4.81
C TYR A 120 -16.20 6.71 5.32
N GLU A 121 -16.57 5.78 4.43
CA GLU A 121 -17.29 4.56 4.79
C GLU A 121 -16.44 3.64 5.69
N ILE A 122 -15.12 3.58 5.44
CA ILE A 122 -14.18 2.84 6.28
C ILE A 122 -14.10 3.46 7.68
N ILE A 123 -14.05 4.78 7.79
CA ILE A 123 -14.05 5.47 9.09
C ILE A 123 -15.36 5.21 9.84
N ASP A 124 -16.50 5.26 9.14
CA ASP A 124 -17.81 5.04 9.75
C ASP A 124 -17.98 3.60 10.29
N LYS A 125 -17.35 2.60 9.66
CA LYS A 125 -17.33 1.21 10.16
C LYS A 125 -16.77 1.07 11.57
N VAL A 126 -15.84 1.95 11.97
CA VAL A 126 -15.20 1.86 13.28
C VAL A 126 -16.15 2.23 14.42
N GLY A 127 -17.22 2.98 14.12
CA GLY A 127 -18.20 3.39 15.12
C GLY A 127 -17.64 4.33 16.19
N TRP A 128 -16.59 5.10 15.86
CA TRP A 128 -16.08 6.13 16.78
C TRP A 128 -17.18 7.13 17.14
N ARG A 129 -17.19 7.59 18.39
CA ARG A 129 -18.14 8.62 18.84
C ARG A 129 -17.99 9.83 17.93
N LYS A 130 -19.06 10.15 17.18
CA LYS A 130 -19.09 11.35 16.34
C LYS A 130 -18.78 12.57 17.20
N PRO A 131 -17.93 13.49 16.74
CA PRO A 131 -17.69 14.74 17.47
C PRO A 131 -19.00 15.50 17.64
N ALA A 132 -19.11 16.27 18.71
CA ALA A 132 -20.27 17.13 18.94
C ALA A 132 -20.48 18.07 17.72
N PRO A 133 -21.73 18.42 17.39
CA PRO A 133 -22.01 19.32 16.27
C PRO A 133 -21.16 20.59 16.34
N GLY A 134 -20.41 20.88 15.27
CA GLY A 134 -19.51 22.04 15.20
C GLY A 134 -18.02 21.78 15.51
N LYS A 135 -17.63 20.53 15.81
CA LYS A 135 -16.21 20.12 15.87
C LYS A 135 -15.91 19.12 14.75
N GLY A 136 -14.86 19.36 13.97
CA GLY A 136 -14.44 18.47 12.89
C GLY A 136 -13.97 17.10 13.42
N GLN A 137 -14.03 16.07 12.57
CA GLN A 137 -13.56 14.72 12.89
C GLN A 137 -12.06 14.66 13.25
N ALA A 138 -11.26 15.64 12.79
CA ALA A 138 -9.81 15.66 12.91
C ALA A 138 -9.26 15.92 14.33
N GLU A 139 -10.06 16.43 15.28
CA GLU A 139 -9.52 16.89 16.57
C GLU A 139 -9.45 15.80 17.67
N LYS A 140 -10.07 14.64 17.47
CA LYS A 140 -10.14 13.63 18.53
C LYS A 140 -8.81 12.89 18.76
N GLY A 141 -7.93 12.83 17.76
CA GLY A 141 -6.61 12.20 17.90
C GLY A 141 -5.63 12.96 18.81
N ALA A 142 -5.81 14.28 18.96
CA ALA A 142 -4.93 15.12 19.79
C ALA A 142 -5.49 15.36 21.21
N ALA A 143 -6.81 15.30 21.39
CA ALA A 143 -7.44 15.61 22.67
C ALA A 143 -7.32 14.46 23.69
N ASP A 144 -7.36 13.20 23.23
CA ASP A 144 -7.30 12.02 24.11
C ASP A 144 -5.88 11.75 24.65
N ALA A 145 -4.83 12.29 24.03
CA ALA A 145 -3.45 12.18 24.51
C ALA A 145 -3.12 13.07 25.71
N LYS A 146 -4.03 13.97 26.13
CA LYS A 146 -3.77 14.97 27.17
C LYS A 146 -4.36 14.64 28.55
N ILE A 147 -4.96 13.45 28.73
CA ILE A 147 -5.52 12.98 30.00
C ILE A 147 -4.62 11.89 30.61
N ILE A 148 -3.31 12.13 30.68
CA ILE A 148 -2.38 11.31 31.48
C ILE A 148 -1.20 12.19 31.89
N ASP A 149 -1.49 13.23 32.66
CA ASP A 149 -0.53 13.84 33.57
C ASP A 149 -1.33 14.59 34.64
N SER A 150 -1.54 13.95 35.79
CA SER A 150 -2.07 14.55 37.02
C SER A 150 -1.47 13.82 38.22
#